data_AF-A0A970LAI1-F1
#
_entry.id   AF-A0A970LAI1-F1
#
_cell.length_a   1.000
_cell.length_b   1.000
_cell.length_c   1.000
_cell.angle_alpha   90.00
_cell.angle_beta   90.00
_cell.angle_gamma   90.00
#
_symmetry.space_group_name_H-M   'P 1'
#
loop_
_entity.id
_entity.type
_entity.pdbx_description
1 polymer ?
#
loop_
_entity_poly.entity_id
_entity_poly.type
_entity_poly.pdbx_seq_one_letter_code
_entity_poly.pdbx_strand_id
1 'polypeptide(L)' 'MLGISELSRKMPASPIRKLVPYAEAAKKRGVKVYHLNIGQPDIASPREA' A
#
# COMPACT_ATOMS: atom_id res chain seq x y z
N MET A 1 -12.26 27.13 -11.97
CA MET A 1 -11.38 26.39 -11.05
C MET A 1 -11.73 24.91 -11.21
N LEU A 2 -10.79 24.07 -11.67
CA LEU A 2 -11.06 22.65 -11.87
C LEU A 2 -11.17 21.99 -10.49
N GLY A 3 -12.36 21.47 -10.19
CA GLY A 3 -12.64 20.73 -8.96
C GLY A 3 -12.49 19.22 -9.18
N ILE A 4 -12.20 18.50 -8.11
CA ILE A 4 -12.20 17.03 -8.11
C ILE A 4 -13.65 16.53 -8.24
N SER A 5 -13.86 15.43 -8.97
CA SER A 5 -15.18 14.84 -9.17
C SER A 5 -15.83 14.40 -7.84
N GLU A 6 -17.17 14.43 -7.80
CA GLU A 6 -17.93 13.91 -6.66
C GLU A 6 -17.67 12.42 -6.41
N LEU A 7 -17.40 11.64 -7.47
CA LEU A 7 -17.04 10.22 -7.33
C LEU A 7 -15.75 10.06 -6.52
N SER A 8 -14.73 10.88 -6.82
CA SER A 8 -13.46 10.88 -6.09
C SER A 8 -13.64 11.26 -4.62
N ARG A 9 -14.54 12.20 -4.32
CA ARG A 9 -14.83 12.63 -2.93
C ARG A 9 -15.49 11.52 -2.10
N LYS A 10 -16.29 10.66 -2.74
CA LYS A 10 -16.99 9.54 -2.09
C LYS A 10 -16.13 8.28 -1.97
N MET A 11 -14.99 8.21 -2.65
CA MET A 11 -14.15 7.01 -2.65
C MET A 11 -13.52 6.81 -1.27
N PRO A 12 -13.70 5.64 -0.63
CA PRO A 12 -13.15 5.40 0.70
C PRO A 12 -11.63 5.39 0.66
N ALA A 13 -11.01 5.81 1.76
CA ALA A 13 -9.57 5.68 1.92
C ALA A 13 -9.18 4.19 1.89
N SER A 14 -8.13 3.86 1.14
CA SER A 14 -7.66 2.48 1.05
C SER A 14 -7.19 1.98 2.44
N PRO A 15 -7.69 0.82 2.92
CA PRO A 15 -7.31 0.26 4.20
C PRO A 15 -5.80 0.02 4.33
N ILE A 16 -5.14 -0.42 3.26
CA ILE A 16 -3.69 -0.68 3.30
C ILE A 16 -2.90 0.62 3.46
N ARG A 17 -3.27 1.70 2.75
CA ARG A 17 -2.62 3.02 2.88
C ARG A 17 -2.79 3.62 4.27
N LYS A 18 -3.84 3.25 5.00
CA LYS A 18 -4.00 3.61 6.41
C LYS A 18 -3.00 2.88 7.31
N LEU A 19 -2.64 1.63 6.98
CA LEU A 19 -1.76 0.78 7.78
C LEU A 19 -0.27 0.96 7.49
N VAL A 20 0.10 1.35 6.26
CA VAL A 20 1.50 1.55 5.83
C VAL A 20 2.32 2.42 6.80
N PRO A 21 1.84 3.60 7.28
CA PRO A 21 2.63 4.44 8.16
C PRO A 21 3.03 3.76 9.48
N TYR A 22 2.18 2.88 10.01
CA TYR A 22 2.45 2.15 11.25
C TYR A 22 3.53 1.07 11.04
N ALA A 23 3.47 0.35 9.92
CA ALA A 23 4.49 -0.62 9.55
C ALA A 23 5.85 0.06 9.36
N GLU A 24 5.89 1.21 8.69
CA GLU A 24 7.12 1.98 8.51
C GLU A 24 7.67 2.53 9.83
N ALA A 25 6.80 3.03 10.72
CA ALA A 25 7.21 3.45 12.05
C ALA A 25 7.77 2.29 12.89
N ALA A 26 7.19 1.09 12.79
CA ALA A 26 7.69 -0.11 13.45
C ALA A 26 9.07 -0.52 12.94
N LYS A 27 9.27 -0.54 11.61
CA LYS A 27 10.58 -0.79 10.99
C LYS A 27 11.64 0.21 11.46
N LYS A 28 11.30 1.51 11.53
CA LYS A 28 12.21 2.56 12.04
C LYS A 28 12.63 2.36 13.49
N ARG A 29 11.79 1.71 14.31
CA ARG A 29 12.13 1.33 15.69
C ARG A 29 12.95 0.04 15.79
N GLY A 30 13.34 -0.56 14.66
CA GLY A 30 14.03 -1.85 14.63
C GLY A 30 13.13 -3.06 14.83
N VAL A 31 11.80 -2.88 14.83
CA VAL A 31 10.85 -4.01 14.94
C VAL A 31 10.75 -4.71 13.58
N LYS A 32 10.98 -6.03 13.58
CA LYS A 32 10.78 -6.85 12.38
C LYS A 32 9.30 -6.95 12.06
N VAL A 33 8.91 -6.47 10.88
CA VAL A 33 7.54 -6.51 10.37
C VAL A 33 7.43 -7.57 9.28
N TYR A 34 6.57 -8.56 9.48
CA TYR A 34 6.23 -9.55 8.46
C TYR A 34 5.03 -9.08 7.65
N HIS A 35 5.21 -8.94 6.34
CA HIS A 35 4.13 -8.59 5.42
C HIS A 35 3.47 -9.87 4.94
N LEU A 36 2.20 -10.06 5.27
CA LEU A 36 1.36 -11.19 4.81
C LEU A 36 0.36 -10.72 3.75
N ASN A 37 0.75 -9.70 2.99
CA ASN A 37 -0.12 -9.09 1.99
C ASN A 37 -0.21 -10.02 0.78
N ILE A 38 -1.42 -10.22 0.26
CA ILE A 38 -1.69 -10.94 -0.99
C ILE A 38 -1.73 -9.98 -2.17
N GLY A 39 -1.36 -10.44 -3.37
CA GLY A 39 -1.58 -9.68 -4.62
C GLY A 39 -0.35 -9.42 -5.48
N GLN A 40 0.86 -9.70 -4.99
CA GLN A 40 2.07 -9.70 -5.81
C GLN A 40 2.92 -10.90 -5.42
N PRO A 41 3.40 -11.70 -6.39
CA PRO A 41 4.37 -12.74 -6.08
C PRO A 41 5.71 -12.11 -5.68
N ASP A 42 6.41 -12.73 -4.71
CA ASP A 42 7.74 -12.30 -4.28
C ASP A 42 8.85 -12.63 -5.30
N ILE A 43 8.49 -13.26 -6.43
CA ILE A 43 9.40 -13.57 -7.52
C ILE A 43 9.42 -12.44 -8.55
N ALA A 44 10.61 -12.14 -9.07
CA ALA A 44 10.75 -11.21 -10.17
C ALA A 44 10.01 -11.75 -11.41
N SER A 45 9.51 -10.84 -12.24
CA SER A 45 8.96 -11.19 -13.55
C SER A 45 10.02 -11.93 -14.39
N PRO A 46 9.61 -12.94 -15.19
CA PRO A 46 10.50 -13.57 -16.15
C PRO A 46 11.16 -12.53 -17.08
N ARG A 47 12.42 -12.76 -17.44
CA ARG A 47 13.16 -11.85 -18.34
C ARG A 47 12.76 -12.00 -19.81
N GLU A 48 12.18 -13.13 -20.17
CA GLU A 48 11.80 -13.49 -21.53
C GLU A 48 10.39 -14.11 -21.52
N ALA A 49 9.65 -13.91 -22.61
CA ALA A 49 8.30 -14.44 -22.83
C ALA A 49 8.34 -15.61 -23.82
#